data_AF-A0A401ISX4-F1
#
_entry.id   AF-A0A401ISX4-F1
#
_cell.length_a   1.000
_cell.length_b   1.000
_cell.length_c   1.000
_cell.angle_alpha   90.00
_cell.angle_beta   90.00
_cell.angle_gamma   90.00
#
_symmetry.space_group_name_H-M   'P 1'
#
loop_
_entity.id
_entity.type
_entity.pdbx_description
1 polymer ?
#
loop_
_entity_poly.entity_id
_entity_poly.type
_entity_poly.pdbx_seq_one_letter_code
_entity_poly.pdbx_strand_id
1 'polypeptide(L)'
;MTVRKVTKQDRKFQGVWIPAKYWLDEDLKIVEVVFLTEINSLDNDQGCFASNKYFSEFFGLTAGRCSQVINGLVDKGYLSVEYDREGKQIKKRTLRVVNKLNTPIKNIKGGYLENAEGNNTSINNTEREGSSSKEPSNIFVEYQLTGATLSNNQMLILMDYEQRLGDELILHAISYMDDYATKPNFNYLRKILNAYETKNVTTVEKAEEIEKAWVEKNEAKSKNYQRPAKPKHHSIKDTWDKEHERKEKLKQEYLAKYGEVPVNLDTLMDRPNIKPMFKADEEKEMAELGISEDDMPW
;
A
#
# COMPACT_ATOMS: atom_id res chain seq x y z
N MET A 1 12.67 -13.55 -11.71
CA MET A 1 13.35 -12.86 -10.60
C MET A 1 14.44 -13.78 -10.07
N THR A 2 15.65 -13.28 -9.79
CA THR A 2 16.71 -14.11 -9.18
C THR A 2 16.33 -14.37 -7.72
N VAL A 3 16.29 -15.63 -7.31
CA VAL A 3 15.99 -16.01 -5.93
C VAL A 3 17.28 -16.11 -5.15
N ARG A 4 17.33 -15.52 -3.95
CA ARG A 4 18.48 -15.60 -3.05
C ARG A 4 18.76 -17.06 -2.69
N LYS A 5 20.01 -17.50 -2.87
CA LYS A 5 20.48 -18.84 -2.50
C LYS A 5 21.55 -18.73 -1.43
N VAL A 6 21.25 -19.22 -0.23
CA VAL A 6 22.23 -19.37 0.85
C VAL A 6 22.66 -20.82 0.89
N THR A 7 23.91 -21.11 0.58
CA THR A 7 24.46 -22.46 0.71
C THR A 7 24.51 -22.82 2.19
N LYS A 8 23.94 -23.97 2.58
CA LYS A 8 24.06 -24.50 3.95
C LYS A 8 25.54 -24.80 4.22
N GLN A 9 26.21 -23.89 4.91
CA GLN A 9 27.48 -24.18 5.56
C GLN A 9 27.22 -24.38 7.04
N ASP A 10 27.97 -25.29 7.67
CA ASP A 10 27.88 -25.62 9.09
C ASP A 10 28.55 -24.53 9.94
N ARG A 11 28.06 -23.30 9.79
CA ARG A 11 28.60 -22.09 10.40
C ARG A 11 27.70 -21.68 11.56
N LYS A 12 28.25 -21.66 12.79
CA LYS A 12 27.62 -21.03 13.97
C LYS A 12 27.63 -19.51 13.84
N PHE A 13 27.01 -18.97 12.79
CA PHE A 13 27.01 -17.55 12.49
C PHE A 13 26.10 -16.81 13.48
N GLN A 14 26.66 -15.91 14.28
CA GLN A 14 25.91 -15.11 15.27
C GLN A 14 25.47 -13.75 14.73
N GLY A 15 26.13 -13.22 13.71
CA GLY A 15 25.81 -11.92 13.11
C GLY A 15 26.86 -11.45 12.12
N VAL A 16 26.50 -10.43 11.33
CA VAL A 16 27.41 -9.76 10.38
C VAL A 16 28.03 -8.56 11.09
N TRP A 17 29.36 -8.50 11.15
CA TRP A 17 30.06 -7.31 11.63
C TRP A 17 30.30 -6.34 10.47
N ILE A 18 29.80 -5.11 10.60
CA ILE A 18 29.97 -4.03 9.61
C ILE A 18 30.78 -2.90 10.26
N PRO A 19 31.91 -2.48 9.67
CA PRO A 19 32.65 -1.32 10.16
C PRO A 19 31.79 -0.05 10.21
N ALA A 20 31.86 0.69 11.33
CA ALA A 20 31.13 1.95 11.52
C ALA A 20 31.38 2.96 10.39
N LYS A 21 32.62 3.02 9.86
CA LYS A 21 33.00 3.89 8.73
C LYS A 21 32.23 3.64 7.43
N TYR A 22 31.64 2.46 7.24
CA TYR A 22 30.77 2.17 6.08
C TYR A 22 29.30 2.28 6.46
N TRP A 23 28.95 1.95 7.71
CA TRP A 23 27.58 2.01 8.20
C TRP A 23 27.05 3.44 8.34
N LEU A 24 27.91 4.38 8.72
CA LEU A 24 27.58 5.78 8.98
C LEU A 24 27.89 6.70 7.78
N ASP A 25 28.31 6.14 6.65
CA ASP A 25 28.69 6.91 5.46
C ASP A 25 27.46 7.17 4.58
N GLU A 26 26.99 8.42 4.55
CA GLU A 26 25.80 8.84 3.80
C GLU A 26 25.96 8.70 2.28
N ASP A 27 27.21 8.65 1.78
CA ASP A 27 27.48 8.44 0.35
C ASP A 27 27.25 6.98 -0.07
N LEU A 28 27.11 6.05 0.88
CA LEU A 28 26.88 4.63 0.63
C LEU A 28 25.41 4.24 0.84
N LYS A 29 24.84 3.57 -0.16
CA LYS A 29 23.53 2.92 -0.03
C LYS A 29 23.67 1.65 0.80
N ILE A 30 22.61 1.25 1.52
CA ILE A 30 22.65 0.01 2.33
C ILE A 30 23.10 -1.22 1.53
N VAL A 31 22.69 -1.33 0.25
CA VAL A 31 23.11 -2.40 -0.66
C VAL A 31 24.62 -2.35 -0.93
N GLU A 32 25.18 -1.16 -1.10
CA GLU A 32 26.62 -0.95 -1.30
C GLU A 32 27.41 -1.33 -0.03
N VAL A 33 26.89 -1.00 1.16
CA VAL A 33 27.50 -1.37 2.45
C VAL A 33 27.57 -2.88 2.65
N VAL A 34 26.50 -3.62 2.36
CA VAL A 34 26.53 -5.09 2.46
C VAL A 34 27.40 -5.73 1.38
N PHE A 35 27.51 -5.12 0.19
CA PHE A 35 28.47 -5.56 -0.83
C PHE A 35 29.92 -5.39 -0.35
N LEU A 36 30.26 -4.24 0.21
CA LEU A 36 31.60 -3.99 0.78
C LEU A 36 31.91 -4.99 1.89
N THR A 37 30.94 -5.27 2.76
CA THR A 37 31.09 -6.22 3.86
C THR A 37 31.35 -7.64 3.34
N GLU A 38 30.57 -8.09 2.36
CA GLU A 38 30.74 -9.42 1.77
C GLU A 38 32.06 -9.55 1.01
N ILE A 39 32.42 -8.55 0.19
CA ILE A 39 33.70 -8.52 -0.54
C ILE A 39 34.86 -8.58 0.45
N ASN A 40 34.80 -7.81 1.54
CA ASN A 40 35.83 -7.81 2.58
C ASN A 40 35.92 -9.19 3.27
N SER A 41 34.79 -9.86 3.51
CA SER A 41 34.78 -11.22 4.05
C SER A 41 35.37 -12.27 3.09
N LEU A 42 35.45 -11.99 1.79
CA LEU A 42 35.96 -12.90 0.77
C LEU A 42 37.39 -12.57 0.33
N ASP A 43 37.98 -11.45 0.79
CA ASP A 43 39.31 -10.98 0.37
C ASP A 43 40.41 -11.97 0.80
N ASN A 44 40.34 -12.55 2.02
CA ASN A 44 41.32 -13.52 2.56
C ASN A 44 42.78 -13.19 2.18
N ASP A 45 43.15 -11.91 2.28
CA ASP A 45 44.43 -11.28 1.91
C ASP A 45 44.79 -11.26 0.40
N GLN A 46 44.23 -12.16 -0.42
CA GLN A 46 44.52 -12.27 -1.84
C GLN A 46 43.61 -11.44 -2.75
N GLY A 47 42.61 -10.77 -2.18
CA GLY A 47 41.55 -10.09 -2.92
C GLY A 47 40.37 -11.03 -3.23
N CYS A 48 39.20 -10.45 -3.39
CA CYS A 48 37.97 -11.18 -3.64
C CYS A 48 37.84 -11.54 -5.13
N PHE A 49 37.79 -12.84 -5.44
CA PHE A 49 37.63 -13.36 -6.81
C PHE A 49 36.18 -13.75 -7.15
N ALA A 50 35.22 -13.41 -6.30
CA ALA A 50 33.83 -13.77 -6.51
C ALA A 50 33.26 -13.15 -7.79
N SER A 51 32.52 -13.97 -8.53
CA SER A 51 31.88 -13.56 -9.79
C SER A 51 30.57 -12.81 -9.56
N ASN A 52 30.09 -12.08 -10.56
CA ASN A 52 28.76 -11.46 -10.47
C ASN A 52 27.64 -12.50 -10.32
N LYS A 53 27.86 -13.75 -10.78
CA LYS A 53 26.92 -14.86 -10.57
C LYS A 53 26.82 -15.22 -9.08
N TYR A 54 27.96 -15.28 -8.39
CA TYR A 54 27.98 -15.50 -6.95
C TYR A 54 27.20 -14.42 -6.20
N PHE A 55 27.48 -13.14 -6.44
CA PHE A 55 26.76 -12.04 -5.79
C PHE A 55 25.28 -12.00 -6.16
N SER A 56 24.95 -12.35 -7.41
CA SER A 56 23.57 -12.45 -7.89
C SER A 56 22.79 -13.50 -7.10
N GLU A 57 23.38 -14.67 -6.88
CA GLU A 57 22.77 -15.73 -6.07
C GLU A 57 22.73 -15.36 -4.58
N PHE A 58 23.80 -14.78 -4.04
CA PHE A 58 23.91 -14.45 -2.60
C PHE A 58 22.98 -13.31 -2.15
N PHE A 59 22.83 -12.28 -2.98
CA PHE A 59 21.96 -11.13 -2.68
C PHE A 59 20.57 -11.22 -3.31
N GLY A 60 20.32 -12.19 -4.20
CA GLY A 60 19.06 -12.28 -4.94
C GLY A 60 18.87 -11.15 -5.97
N LEU A 61 19.96 -10.57 -6.47
CA LEU A 61 19.96 -9.50 -7.48
C LEU A 61 20.23 -10.07 -8.88
N THR A 62 19.94 -9.32 -9.93
CA THR A 62 20.38 -9.69 -11.29
C THR A 62 21.88 -9.43 -11.45
N ALA A 63 22.56 -10.21 -12.28
CA ALA A 63 24.00 -10.02 -12.53
C ALA A 63 24.33 -8.60 -13.05
N GLY A 64 23.43 -8.00 -13.83
CA GLY A 64 23.54 -6.61 -14.28
C GLY A 64 23.47 -5.61 -13.12
N ARG A 65 22.55 -5.82 -12.17
CA ARG A 65 22.46 -4.97 -10.98
C ARG A 65 23.69 -5.10 -10.09
N CYS A 66 24.21 -6.32 -9.90
CA CYS A 66 25.48 -6.54 -9.19
C CYS A 66 26.63 -5.77 -9.86
N SER A 67 26.69 -5.77 -11.20
CA SER A 67 27.70 -5.00 -11.94
C SER A 67 27.57 -3.50 -11.71
N GLN A 68 26.34 -2.96 -11.73
CA GLN A 68 26.10 -1.55 -11.46
C GLN A 68 26.53 -1.13 -10.04
N VAL A 69 26.21 -1.96 -9.03
CA VAL A 69 26.60 -1.70 -7.64
C VAL A 69 28.12 -1.73 -7.49
N ILE A 70 28.79 -2.73 -8.06
CA ILE A 70 30.26 -2.84 -8.04
C ILE A 70 30.90 -1.63 -8.73
N ASN A 71 30.43 -1.26 -9.92
CA ASN A 71 30.98 -0.09 -10.63
C ASN A 71 30.73 1.21 -9.86
N GLY A 72 29.54 1.39 -9.26
CA GLY A 72 29.25 2.55 -8.42
C GLY A 72 30.19 2.65 -7.21
N LEU A 73 30.53 1.53 -6.57
CA LEU A 73 31.53 1.48 -5.50
C LEU A 73 32.95 1.82 -5.98
N VAL A 74 33.30 1.45 -7.22
CA VAL A 74 34.59 1.80 -7.85
C VAL A 74 34.67 3.28 -8.19
N ASP A 75 33.62 3.82 -8.81
CA ASP A 75 33.54 5.24 -9.17
C ASP A 75 33.59 6.12 -7.93
N LYS A 76 32.90 5.68 -6.88
CA LYS A 76 32.99 6.30 -5.56
C LYS A 76 34.32 6.02 -4.88
N GLY A 77 35.20 5.14 -5.36
CA GLY A 77 36.52 4.90 -4.81
C GLY A 77 36.55 4.11 -3.49
N TYR A 78 35.53 3.30 -3.20
CA TYR A 78 35.52 2.37 -2.07
C TYR A 78 36.05 0.97 -2.45
N LEU A 79 36.11 0.69 -3.75
CA LEU A 79 36.53 -0.59 -4.31
C LEU A 79 37.57 -0.38 -5.41
N SER A 80 38.61 -1.20 -5.41
CA SER A 80 39.54 -1.37 -6.53
C SER A 80 39.22 -2.67 -7.28
N VAL A 81 39.37 -2.64 -8.61
CA VAL A 81 39.19 -3.80 -9.48
C VAL A 81 40.42 -3.99 -10.34
N GLU A 82 41.07 -5.12 -10.18
CA GLU A 82 42.18 -5.54 -11.02
C GLU A 82 41.74 -6.69 -11.93
N TYR A 83 42.27 -6.69 -13.15
CA TYR A 83 41.95 -7.70 -14.15
C TYR A 83 43.24 -8.34 -14.67
N ASP A 84 43.41 -9.63 -14.38
CA ASP A 84 44.47 -10.41 -15.02
C ASP A 84 43.99 -10.83 -16.42
N ARG A 85 44.70 -10.35 -17.43
CA ARG A 85 44.39 -10.61 -18.84
C ARG A 85 45.48 -11.49 -19.43
N GLU A 86 45.06 -12.51 -20.19
CA GLU A 86 45.94 -13.25 -21.09
C GLU A 86 45.46 -13.00 -22.52
N GLY A 87 46.16 -12.11 -23.23
CA GLY A 87 45.72 -11.61 -24.54
C GLY A 87 44.41 -10.83 -24.46
N LYS A 88 43.38 -11.27 -25.22
CA LYS A 88 42.05 -10.63 -25.25
C LYS A 88 41.07 -11.19 -24.20
N GLN A 89 41.46 -12.21 -23.44
CA GLN A 89 40.58 -12.86 -22.46
C GLN A 89 40.93 -12.41 -21.04
N ILE A 90 39.89 -12.10 -20.26
CA ILE A 90 40.02 -11.81 -18.83
C ILE A 90 40.03 -13.16 -18.10
N LYS A 91 41.17 -13.54 -17.51
CA LYS A 91 41.30 -14.78 -16.74
C LYS A 91 40.78 -14.64 -15.33
N LYS A 92 41.01 -13.48 -14.71
CA LYS A 92 40.69 -13.25 -13.30
C LYS A 92 40.29 -11.80 -13.07
N ARG A 93 39.32 -11.61 -12.19
CA ARG A 93 38.99 -10.30 -11.62
C ARG A 93 39.25 -10.37 -10.12
N THR A 94 39.97 -9.39 -9.61
CA THR A 94 40.29 -9.25 -8.19
C THR A 94 39.64 -7.97 -7.68
N LEU A 95 38.76 -8.10 -6.69
CA LEU A 95 38.11 -6.98 -6.02
C LEU A 95 38.80 -6.73 -4.66
N ARG A 96 39.13 -5.49 -4.34
CA ARG A 96 39.72 -5.13 -3.04
C ARG A 96 39.04 -3.89 -2.47
N VAL A 97 38.64 -3.94 -1.21
CA VAL A 97 38.12 -2.75 -0.51
C VAL A 97 39.29 -1.82 -0.20
N VAL A 98 39.18 -0.55 -0.60
CA VAL A 98 40.24 0.43 -0.39
C VAL A 98 39.90 1.33 0.80
N ASN A 99 40.90 1.63 1.63
CA ASN A 99 40.79 2.64 2.67
C ASN A 99 41.01 4.02 2.03
N LYS A 100 39.95 4.78 1.82
CA LYS A 100 40.10 6.21 1.54
C LYS A 100 40.58 6.92 2.81
N LEU A 101 41.83 7.32 2.85
CA LEU A 101 42.26 8.50 3.60
C LEU A 101 43.02 9.40 2.63
N ASN A 102 42.63 10.68 2.58
CA ASN A 102 43.32 11.82 1.98
C ASN A 102 42.98 12.26 0.55
N THR A 103 41.69 12.44 0.21
CA THR A 103 41.32 13.49 -0.76
C THR A 103 40.15 14.32 -0.24
N PRO A 104 40.21 15.67 -0.29
CA PRO A 104 39.10 16.51 0.11
C PRO A 104 37.89 16.26 -0.79
N ILE A 105 36.74 16.11 -0.16
CA ILE A 105 35.43 15.97 -0.79
C ILE A 105 35.20 17.19 -1.70
N LYS A 106 35.13 16.97 -3.02
CA LYS A 106 34.56 17.96 -3.92
C LYS A 106 33.05 17.85 -3.78
N ASN A 107 32.43 18.85 -3.14
CA ASN A 107 30.98 18.99 -3.07
C ASN A 107 30.38 18.91 -4.48
N ILE A 108 29.71 17.81 -4.79
CA ILE A 108 28.84 17.74 -5.96
C ILE A 108 27.53 18.42 -5.54
N LYS A 109 27.22 19.56 -6.17
CA LYS A 109 25.89 20.17 -6.10
C LYS A 109 24.89 19.21 -6.76
N GLY A 110 24.28 18.34 -5.97
CA GLY A 110 23.12 17.53 -6.35
C GLY A 110 21.94 17.95 -5.50
N GLY A 111 20.98 18.63 -6.13
CA GLY A 111 19.78 19.12 -5.46
C GLY A 111 18.91 17.99 -4.90
N TYR A 112 18.16 18.37 -3.86
CA TYR A 112 17.06 17.64 -3.25
C TYR A 112 16.11 17.07 -4.34
N LEU A 113 15.82 15.77 -4.27
CA LEU A 113 14.67 15.17 -4.94
C LEU A 113 13.51 15.26 -3.96
N GLU A 114 12.63 16.24 -4.16
CA GLU A 114 11.32 16.32 -3.52
C GLU A 114 10.56 15.00 -3.75
N ASN A 115 9.89 14.50 -2.70
CA ASN A 115 8.96 13.34 -2.65
C ASN A 115 9.43 12.06 -1.95
N ALA A 116 10.20 12.17 -0.87
CA ALA A 116 10.11 11.20 0.21
C ALA A 116 9.77 11.95 1.51
N GLU A 117 8.60 11.69 2.08
CA GLU A 117 8.23 12.16 3.42
C GLU A 117 9.16 11.50 4.45
N GLY A 118 10.31 12.15 4.68
CA GLY A 118 11.21 11.83 5.78
C GLY A 118 10.71 12.52 7.05
N ASN A 119 10.36 11.71 8.05
CA ASN A 119 10.12 12.17 9.41
C ASN A 119 11.41 12.81 9.96
N ASN A 120 11.42 14.14 10.10
CA ASN A 120 12.52 14.88 10.73
C ASN A 120 12.19 15.01 12.23
N THR A 121 12.41 13.95 13.00
CA THR A 121 12.44 14.05 14.46
C THR A 121 13.89 14.23 14.89
N SER A 122 14.22 15.46 15.32
CA SER A 122 15.52 15.85 15.85
C SER A 122 15.74 15.29 17.26
N ILE A 123 15.78 13.97 17.43
CA ILE A 123 16.13 13.35 18.71
C ILE A 123 16.95 12.09 18.46
N ASN A 124 18.26 12.27 18.38
CA ASN A 124 19.24 11.19 18.32
C ASN A 124 19.52 10.81 19.78
N ASN A 125 19.06 9.63 20.20
CA ASN A 125 19.23 9.13 21.56
C ASN A 125 20.70 9.17 22.01
N THR A 126 21.04 10.17 22.81
CA THR A 126 22.18 10.18 23.71
C THR A 126 21.64 10.58 25.07
N GLU A 127 21.34 9.59 25.90
CA GLU A 127 21.65 9.56 27.34
C GLU A 127 20.91 8.38 28.01
N ARG A 128 21.70 7.55 28.69
CA ARG A 128 21.20 6.65 29.74
C ARG A 128 20.84 7.54 30.92
N GLU A 129 19.68 7.34 31.54
CA GLU A 129 19.54 7.10 32.97
C GLU A 129 18.24 6.33 33.22
N GLY A 130 18.27 5.44 34.21
CA GLY A 130 17.12 4.64 34.58
C GLY A 130 16.14 5.43 35.45
N SER A 131 14.86 5.34 35.13
CA SER A 131 13.81 5.43 36.14
C SER A 131 12.59 4.65 35.65
N SER A 132 12.29 3.59 36.40
CA SER A 132 10.97 2.98 36.44
C SER A 132 9.94 4.04 36.83
N SER A 133 9.21 4.55 35.84
CA SER A 133 7.91 5.19 36.03
C SER A 133 7.05 4.80 34.84
N LYS A 134 5.82 4.34 35.11
CA LYS A 134 4.84 3.95 34.09
C LYS A 134 4.65 5.13 33.12
N GLU A 135 5.18 5.00 31.91
CA GLU A 135 4.95 5.95 30.81
C GLU A 135 3.43 6.02 30.55
N PRO A 136 2.86 7.21 30.34
CA PRO A 136 1.45 7.34 29.94
C PRO A 136 1.24 6.62 28.60
N SER A 137 0.17 5.83 28.52
CA SER A 137 -0.20 5.05 27.35
C SER A 137 -0.34 5.97 26.14
N ASN A 138 0.50 5.78 25.13
CA ASN A 138 0.47 6.59 23.91
C ASN A 138 -0.76 6.22 23.07
N ILE A 139 -1.69 7.16 22.88
CA ILE A 139 -2.96 6.98 22.13
C ILE A 139 -2.75 6.33 20.76
N PHE A 140 -1.67 6.71 20.06
CA PHE A 140 -1.37 6.17 18.74
C PHE A 140 -0.91 4.71 18.81
N VAL A 141 -0.19 4.34 19.86
CA VAL A 141 0.23 2.96 20.11
C VAL A 141 -1.01 2.11 20.42
N GLU A 142 -1.87 2.57 21.32
CA GLU A 142 -3.12 1.87 21.67
C GLU A 142 -4.03 1.70 20.45
N TYR A 143 -4.15 2.73 19.61
CA TYR A 143 -4.89 2.62 18.36
C TYR A 143 -4.28 1.57 17.42
N GLN A 144 -2.95 1.53 17.28
CA GLN A 144 -2.26 0.55 16.44
C GLN A 144 -2.41 -0.88 16.95
N LEU A 145 -2.53 -1.09 18.26
CA LEU A 145 -2.74 -2.41 18.87
C LEU A 145 -4.10 -3.03 18.49
N THR A 146 -5.11 -2.22 18.19
CA THR A 146 -6.42 -2.72 17.66
C THR A 146 -6.32 -3.38 16.28
N GLY A 147 -5.18 -3.27 15.60
CA GLY A 147 -4.97 -3.77 14.24
C GLY A 147 -5.64 -2.93 13.15
N ALA A 148 -6.30 -1.82 13.51
CA ALA A 148 -6.83 -0.86 12.56
C ALA A 148 -5.71 -0.06 11.89
N THR A 149 -5.87 0.24 10.60
CA THR A 149 -4.96 1.13 9.89
C THR A 149 -5.35 2.59 10.13
N LEU A 150 -4.35 3.42 10.41
CA LEU A 150 -4.51 4.86 10.58
C LEU A 150 -3.72 5.58 9.50
N SER A 151 -4.38 6.41 8.69
CA SER A 151 -3.73 7.27 7.69
C SER A 151 -3.26 8.59 8.31
N ASN A 152 -2.29 9.26 7.68
CA ASN A 152 -1.75 10.54 8.17
C ASN A 152 -2.86 11.59 8.41
N ASN A 153 -3.84 11.69 7.50
CA ASN A 153 -4.97 12.60 7.68
C ASN A 153 -5.82 12.25 8.92
N GLN A 154 -5.99 10.96 9.21
CA GLN A 154 -6.73 10.50 10.39
C GLN A 154 -5.93 10.71 11.68
N MET A 155 -4.59 10.61 11.64
CA MET A 155 -3.72 10.94 12.77
C MET A 155 -3.90 12.41 13.18
N LEU A 156 -3.90 13.33 12.21
CA LEU A 156 -4.12 14.76 12.47
C LEU A 156 -5.50 15.03 13.10
N ILE A 157 -6.53 14.33 12.61
CA ILE A 157 -7.88 14.44 13.18
C ILE A 157 -7.90 13.89 14.61
N LEU A 158 -7.21 12.78 14.89
CA LEU A 158 -7.13 12.19 16.22
C LEU A 158 -6.41 13.11 17.21
N MET A 159 -5.31 13.74 16.79
CA MET A 159 -4.60 14.76 17.56
C MET A 159 -5.48 15.97 17.89
N ASP A 160 -6.35 16.37 16.98
CA ASP A 160 -7.31 17.45 17.23
C ASP A 160 -8.40 17.04 18.24
N TYR A 161 -8.87 15.80 18.22
CA TYR A 161 -9.73 15.27 19.29
C TYR A 161 -9.00 15.21 20.63
N GLU A 162 -7.72 14.84 20.64
CA GLU A 162 -6.89 14.72 21.86
C GLU A 162 -6.82 16.05 22.60
N GLN A 163 -6.58 17.14 21.87
CA GLN A 163 -6.57 18.48 22.44
C GLN A 163 -7.93 18.92 23.02
N ARG A 164 -9.04 18.40 22.49
CA ARG A 164 -10.40 18.85 22.84
C ARG A 164 -11.08 17.99 23.91
N LEU A 165 -10.87 16.67 23.89
CA LEU A 165 -11.49 15.70 24.81
C LEU A 165 -10.53 15.19 25.88
N GLY A 166 -9.23 15.22 25.63
CA GLY A 166 -8.20 14.67 26.52
C GLY A 166 -7.99 13.16 26.35
N ASP A 167 -6.80 12.72 26.76
CA ASP A 167 -6.26 11.38 26.46
C ASP A 167 -7.12 10.26 27.04
N GLU A 168 -7.60 10.42 28.27
CA GLU A 168 -8.38 9.40 28.99
C GLU A 168 -9.65 9.01 28.24
N LEU A 169 -10.37 9.99 27.68
CA LEU A 169 -11.59 9.74 26.91
C LEU A 169 -11.30 9.08 25.57
N ILE A 170 -10.18 9.42 24.93
CA ILE A 170 -9.81 8.81 23.65
C ILE A 170 -9.37 7.38 23.85
N LEU A 171 -8.55 7.11 24.87
CA LEU A 171 -8.13 5.75 25.22
C LEU A 171 -9.34 4.87 25.54
N HIS A 172 -10.30 5.39 26.31
CA HIS A 172 -11.57 4.70 26.56
C HIS A 172 -12.35 4.42 25.27
N ALA A 173 -12.47 5.41 24.38
CA ALA A 173 -13.16 5.24 23.10
C ALA A 173 -12.49 4.21 22.19
N ILE A 174 -11.15 4.12 22.21
CA ILE A 174 -10.38 3.12 21.46
C ILE A 174 -10.65 1.73 22.01
N SER A 175 -10.60 1.54 23.34
CA SER A 175 -10.94 0.27 23.99
C SER A 175 -12.37 -0.15 23.66
N TYR A 176 -13.33 0.77 23.80
CA TYR A 176 -14.73 0.49 23.46
C TYR A 176 -14.91 0.13 21.98
N MET A 177 -14.19 0.79 21.06
CA MET A 177 -14.22 0.39 19.66
C MET A 177 -13.71 -1.04 19.48
N ASP A 178 -12.60 -1.41 20.11
CA ASP A 178 -11.98 -2.74 19.96
C ASP A 178 -12.90 -3.85 20.48
N ASP A 179 -13.58 -3.60 21.60
CA ASP A 179 -14.50 -4.57 22.23
C ASP A 179 -15.79 -4.80 21.41
N TYR A 180 -16.35 -3.74 20.82
CA TYR A 180 -17.69 -3.79 20.22
C TYR A 180 -17.70 -3.82 18.68
N ALA A 181 -16.62 -3.43 18.01
CA ALA A 181 -16.56 -3.44 16.55
C ALA A 181 -16.10 -4.80 16.02
N THR A 182 -16.86 -5.39 15.09
CA THR A 182 -16.41 -6.62 14.39
C THR A 182 -15.10 -6.40 13.61
N LYS A 183 -14.87 -5.17 13.15
CA LYS A 183 -13.63 -4.72 12.50
C LYS A 183 -13.33 -3.28 12.95
N PRO A 184 -12.34 -3.08 13.83
CA PRO A 184 -11.91 -1.75 14.25
C PRO A 184 -11.55 -0.87 13.05
N ASN A 185 -12.01 0.39 13.07
CA ASN A 185 -11.78 1.36 12.01
C ASN A 185 -11.95 2.78 12.57
N PHE A 186 -11.10 3.71 12.13
CA PHE A 186 -11.14 5.11 12.49
C PHE A 186 -12.51 5.77 12.27
N ASN A 187 -13.25 5.40 11.23
CA ASN A 187 -14.57 5.96 10.99
C ASN A 187 -15.58 5.58 12.10
N TYR A 188 -15.40 4.43 12.73
CA TYR A 188 -16.20 4.01 13.88
C TYR A 188 -15.78 4.79 15.13
N LEU A 189 -14.47 4.86 15.41
CA LEU A 189 -13.90 5.70 16.48
C LEU A 189 -14.38 7.15 16.38
N ARG A 190 -14.30 7.75 15.18
CA ARG A 190 -14.74 9.12 14.92
C ARG A 190 -16.23 9.33 15.22
N LYS A 191 -17.08 8.32 14.96
CA LYS A 191 -18.50 8.40 15.33
C LYS A 191 -18.69 8.44 16.85
N ILE A 192 -17.89 7.67 17.59
CA ILE A 192 -17.90 7.67 19.05
C ILE A 192 -17.46 9.04 19.58
N LEU A 193 -16.29 9.52 19.13
CA LEU A 193 -15.71 10.80 19.56
C LEU A 193 -16.63 12.00 19.25
N ASN A 194 -17.21 12.05 18.04
CA ASN A 194 -18.22 13.07 17.70
C ASN A 194 -19.42 13.03 18.64
N ALA A 195 -19.86 11.83 19.04
CA ALA A 195 -21.00 11.72 19.92
C ALA A 195 -20.67 12.17 21.35
N TYR A 196 -19.44 11.96 21.81
CA TYR A 196 -18.97 12.53 23.08
C TYR A 196 -18.98 14.06 23.04
N GLU A 197 -18.54 14.67 21.95
CA GLU A 197 -18.56 16.13 21.78
C GLU A 197 -19.97 16.69 21.75
N THR A 198 -20.86 16.10 20.95
CA THR A 198 -22.26 16.58 20.87
C THR A 198 -23.00 16.49 22.20
N LYS A 199 -22.57 15.59 23.10
CA LYS A 199 -23.14 15.41 24.43
C LYS A 199 -22.32 16.07 25.55
N ASN A 200 -21.25 16.80 25.21
CA ASN A 200 -20.32 17.44 26.15
C ASN A 200 -19.83 16.48 27.25
N VAL A 201 -19.37 15.30 26.85
CA VAL A 201 -18.80 14.29 27.75
C VAL A 201 -17.39 14.73 28.14
N THR A 202 -17.16 14.92 29.44
CA THR A 202 -15.86 15.35 29.99
C THR A 202 -15.21 14.31 30.90
N THR A 203 -15.89 13.20 31.17
CA THR A 203 -15.43 12.14 32.09
C THR A 203 -15.75 10.77 31.52
N VAL A 204 -14.90 9.78 31.80
CA VAL A 204 -15.06 8.39 31.32
C VAL A 204 -16.38 7.78 31.81
N GLU A 205 -16.78 8.05 33.05
CA GLU A 205 -18.05 7.56 33.61
C GLU A 205 -19.27 7.96 32.75
N LYS A 206 -19.29 9.20 32.23
CA LYS A 206 -20.37 9.67 31.36
C LYS A 206 -20.31 9.02 29.97
N ALA A 207 -19.11 8.68 29.48
CA ALA A 207 -18.94 7.96 28.22
C ALA A 207 -19.56 6.55 28.33
N GLU A 208 -19.29 5.84 29.43
CA GLU A 208 -19.84 4.50 29.68
C GLU A 208 -21.38 4.48 29.72
N GLU A 209 -22.02 5.49 30.32
CA GLU A 209 -23.49 5.59 30.33
C GLU A 209 -24.07 5.71 28.93
N ILE A 210 -23.42 6.51 28.07
CA ILE A 210 -23.84 6.71 26.67
C ILE A 210 -23.66 5.43 25.86
N GLU A 211 -22.55 4.74 26.07
CA GLU A 211 -22.21 3.47 25.42
C GLU A 211 -23.22 2.37 25.77
N LYS A 212 -23.55 2.22 27.06
CA LYS A 212 -24.59 1.28 27.52
C LYS A 212 -25.93 1.55 26.81
N ALA A 213 -26.32 2.82 26.72
CA ALA A 213 -27.55 3.20 26.01
C ALA A 213 -27.50 2.89 24.50
N TRP A 214 -26.32 2.91 23.86
CA TRP A 214 -26.16 2.50 22.47
C TRP A 214 -26.28 0.99 22.29
N VAL A 215 -25.68 0.21 23.18
CA VAL A 215 -25.76 -1.26 23.16
C VAL A 215 -27.21 -1.71 23.28
N GLU A 216 -27.94 -1.23 24.28
CA GLU A 216 -29.36 -1.56 24.48
C GLU A 216 -30.22 -1.23 23.25
N LYS A 217 -29.99 -0.05 22.65
CA LYS A 217 -30.70 0.39 21.44
C LYS A 217 -30.38 -0.49 20.23
N ASN A 218 -29.14 -0.94 20.08
CA ASN A 218 -28.73 -1.80 18.98
C ASN A 218 -29.29 -3.22 19.15
N GLU A 219 -29.32 -3.76 20.37
CA GLU A 219 -29.95 -5.03 20.68
C GLU A 219 -31.46 -5.02 20.39
N ALA A 220 -32.16 -3.95 20.80
CA ALA A 220 -33.59 -3.78 20.52
C ALA A 220 -33.89 -3.71 19.02
N LYS A 221 -33.03 -3.04 18.24
CA LYS A 221 -33.16 -2.99 16.77
C LYS A 221 -32.90 -4.34 16.11
N SER A 222 -31.90 -5.07 16.56
CA SER A 222 -31.57 -6.40 16.01
C SER A 222 -32.74 -7.38 16.21
N LYS A 223 -33.37 -7.37 17.40
CA LYS A 223 -34.54 -8.20 17.72
C LYS A 223 -35.75 -7.91 16.81
N ASN A 224 -35.91 -6.68 16.33
CA ASN A 224 -37.02 -6.25 15.48
C ASN A 224 -36.72 -6.27 13.97
N TYR A 225 -35.52 -6.70 13.55
CA TYR A 225 -35.14 -6.68 12.13
C TYR A 225 -35.74 -7.87 11.36
N GLN A 226 -36.69 -7.58 10.46
CA GLN A 226 -37.22 -8.51 9.47
C GLN A 226 -36.56 -8.23 8.11
N ARG A 227 -35.92 -9.25 7.50
CA ARG A 227 -35.31 -9.09 6.17
C ARG A 227 -36.40 -8.88 5.12
N PRO A 228 -36.35 -7.79 4.32
CA PRO A 228 -37.19 -7.68 3.14
C PRO A 228 -36.84 -8.80 2.14
N ALA A 229 -37.85 -9.38 1.50
CA ALA A 229 -37.66 -10.42 0.50
C ALA A 229 -36.84 -9.86 -0.68
N LYS A 230 -35.81 -10.58 -1.11
CA LYS A 230 -35.04 -10.20 -2.31
C LYS A 230 -35.96 -10.22 -3.54
N PRO A 231 -35.95 -9.21 -4.42
CA PRO A 231 -36.61 -9.30 -5.71
C PRO A 231 -36.02 -10.47 -6.52
N LYS A 232 -36.88 -11.22 -7.22
CA LYS A 232 -36.45 -12.37 -8.04
C LYS A 232 -35.56 -11.87 -9.18
N HIS A 233 -34.35 -12.40 -9.29
CA HIS A 233 -33.46 -12.14 -10.43
C HIS A 233 -34.11 -12.71 -11.70
N HIS A 234 -34.33 -11.88 -12.73
CA HIS A 234 -34.72 -12.41 -14.04
C HIS A 234 -33.54 -13.21 -14.63
N SER A 235 -33.82 -14.38 -15.20
CA SER A 235 -32.81 -15.19 -15.88
C SER A 235 -32.30 -14.44 -17.11
N ILE A 236 -30.98 -14.48 -17.35
CA ILE A 236 -30.33 -13.89 -18.55
C ILE A 236 -30.97 -14.43 -19.85
N LYS A 237 -31.50 -15.66 -19.81
CA LYS A 237 -32.20 -16.26 -20.94
C LYS A 237 -33.57 -15.60 -21.19
N ASP A 238 -34.31 -15.33 -20.12
CA ASP A 238 -35.63 -14.70 -20.20
C ASP A 238 -35.55 -13.26 -20.68
N THR A 239 -34.43 -12.56 -20.40
CA THR A 239 -34.17 -11.21 -20.93
C THR A 239 -33.82 -11.23 -22.41
N TRP A 240 -33.08 -12.24 -22.87
CA TRP A 240 -32.66 -12.38 -24.27
C TRP A 240 -33.84 -12.72 -25.18
N ASP A 241 -34.69 -13.66 -24.76
CA ASP A 241 -35.87 -14.09 -25.51
C ASP A 241 -36.86 -12.92 -25.72
N LYS A 242 -37.07 -12.09 -24.69
CA LYS A 242 -37.90 -10.88 -24.77
C LYS A 242 -37.33 -9.83 -25.74
N GLU A 243 -36.02 -9.67 -25.75
CA GLU A 243 -35.36 -8.70 -26.63
C GLU A 243 -35.41 -9.15 -28.10
N HIS A 244 -35.32 -10.46 -28.35
CA HIS A 244 -35.53 -11.05 -29.67
C HIS A 244 -36.96 -10.83 -30.18
N GLU A 245 -37.97 -11.10 -29.35
CA GLU A 245 -39.38 -10.85 -29.71
C GLU A 245 -39.63 -9.36 -30.00
N ARG A 246 -39.04 -8.45 -29.21
CA ARG A 246 -39.12 -7.00 -29.45
C ARG A 246 -38.52 -6.63 -30.80
N LYS A 247 -37.31 -7.12 -31.10
CA LYS A 247 -36.62 -6.87 -32.38
C LYS A 247 -37.41 -7.41 -33.58
N GLU A 248 -38.06 -8.56 -33.45
CA GLU A 248 -38.91 -9.11 -34.52
C GLU A 248 -40.18 -8.31 -34.75
N LYS A 249 -40.88 -7.90 -33.68
CA LYS A 249 -42.03 -6.99 -33.80
C LYS A 249 -41.64 -5.69 -34.49
N LEU A 250 -40.50 -5.11 -34.09
CA LEU A 250 -39.98 -3.88 -34.69
C LEU A 250 -39.71 -4.05 -36.19
N LYS A 251 -39.12 -5.18 -36.60
CA LYS A 251 -38.91 -5.52 -38.02
C LYS A 251 -40.23 -5.61 -38.78
N GLN A 252 -41.24 -6.26 -38.21
CA GLN A 252 -42.54 -6.44 -38.84
C GLN A 252 -43.28 -5.10 -39.02
N GLU A 253 -43.25 -4.24 -37.99
CA GLU A 253 -43.83 -2.90 -38.07
C GLU A 253 -43.14 -2.04 -39.13
N TYR A 254 -41.80 -2.09 -39.20
CA TYR A 254 -41.04 -1.35 -40.19
C TYR A 254 -41.34 -1.83 -41.62
N LEU A 255 -41.40 -3.15 -41.82
CA LEU A 255 -41.77 -3.76 -43.10
C LEU A 255 -43.19 -3.37 -43.52
N ALA A 256 -44.15 -3.38 -42.60
CA ALA A 256 -45.52 -2.99 -42.87
C ALA A 256 -45.65 -1.52 -43.28
N LYS A 257 -44.78 -0.64 -42.74
CA LYS A 257 -44.80 0.80 -43.01
C LYS A 257 -44.06 1.20 -44.29
N TYR A 258 -42.98 0.50 -44.65
CA TYR A 258 -42.08 0.92 -45.73
C TYR A 258 -41.94 -0.09 -46.89
N GLY A 259 -42.55 -1.28 -46.78
CA GLY A 259 -42.59 -2.28 -47.86
C GLY A 259 -41.29 -3.07 -48.09
N GLU A 260 -40.17 -2.64 -47.50
CA GLU A 260 -38.85 -3.29 -47.60
C GLU A 260 -38.16 -3.31 -46.24
N VAL A 261 -37.47 -4.42 -45.91
CA VAL A 261 -36.58 -4.49 -44.73
C VAL A 261 -35.17 -4.09 -45.18
N PRO A 262 -34.53 -3.08 -44.55
CA PRO A 262 -33.18 -2.69 -44.93
C PRO A 262 -32.19 -3.84 -44.71
N VAL A 263 -31.26 -4.03 -45.66
CA VAL A 263 -30.32 -5.16 -45.77
C VAL A 263 -29.39 -5.32 -44.55
N ASN A 264 -29.29 -4.31 -43.68
CA ASN A 264 -28.40 -4.35 -42.52
C ASN A 264 -29.05 -3.67 -41.31
N LEU A 265 -29.77 -4.46 -40.51
CA LEU A 265 -30.60 -3.99 -39.40
C LEU A 265 -29.78 -3.46 -38.21
N ASP A 266 -28.55 -3.94 -38.04
CA ASP A 266 -27.65 -3.50 -36.95
C ASP A 266 -27.23 -2.03 -37.11
N THR A 267 -27.17 -1.52 -38.35
CA THR A 267 -26.82 -0.12 -38.66
C THR A 267 -27.98 0.88 -38.56
N LEU A 268 -29.20 0.46 -38.21
CA LEU A 268 -30.33 1.38 -38.04
C LEU A 268 -30.22 2.19 -36.73
N MET A 269 -29.57 1.62 -35.70
CA MET A 269 -29.40 2.23 -34.38
C MET A 269 -28.38 3.38 -34.34
N ASP A 270 -27.54 3.51 -35.38
CA ASP A 270 -26.48 4.53 -35.43
C ASP A 270 -26.78 5.74 -36.33
N ARG A 271 -28.00 5.85 -36.86
CA ARG A 271 -28.39 7.05 -37.64
C ARG A 271 -28.71 8.23 -36.72
N PRO A 272 -28.10 9.41 -36.94
CA PRO A 272 -28.14 10.55 -36.00
C PRO A 272 -29.54 11.16 -35.80
N ASN A 273 -30.47 10.99 -36.75
CA ASN A 273 -31.85 11.49 -36.64
C ASN A 273 -32.86 10.47 -36.10
N ILE A 274 -32.43 9.25 -35.75
CA ILE A 274 -33.29 8.21 -35.15
C ILE A 274 -32.99 8.05 -33.64
N LYS A 275 -31.72 8.19 -33.22
CA LYS A 275 -31.29 8.21 -31.81
C LYS A 275 -32.16 9.08 -30.87
N PRO A 276 -32.63 10.29 -31.26
CA PRO A 276 -33.35 11.16 -30.33
C PRO A 276 -34.80 10.75 -30.03
N MET A 277 -35.48 10.05 -30.95
CA MET A 277 -36.90 9.68 -30.75
C MET A 277 -37.06 8.50 -29.79
N PHE A 278 -36.04 7.65 -29.63
CA PHE A 278 -36.16 6.39 -28.89
C PHE A 278 -35.39 6.40 -27.56
N LYS A 279 -34.42 7.30 -27.37
CA LYS A 279 -33.73 7.46 -26.08
C LYS A 279 -34.66 7.86 -24.94
N ALA A 280 -35.69 8.66 -25.23
CA ALA A 280 -36.65 9.15 -24.23
C ALA A 280 -37.60 8.04 -23.72
N ASP A 281 -37.97 7.08 -24.57
CA ASP A 281 -38.82 5.96 -24.19
C ASP A 281 -38.00 4.87 -23.49
N GLU A 282 -36.74 4.64 -23.91
CA GLU A 282 -35.79 3.75 -23.23
C GLU A 282 -35.41 4.26 -21.84
N GLU A 283 -35.06 5.54 -21.69
CA GLU A 283 -34.73 6.13 -20.38
C GLU A 283 -35.92 6.08 -19.41
N LYS A 284 -37.15 6.15 -19.94
CA LYS A 284 -38.39 6.05 -19.14
C LYS A 284 -38.71 4.61 -18.73
N GLU A 285 -38.56 3.63 -19.62
CA GLU A 285 -38.70 2.20 -19.29
C GLU A 285 -37.59 1.72 -18.34
N MET A 286 -36.36 2.19 -18.51
CA MET A 286 -35.21 1.87 -17.65
C MET A 286 -35.37 2.46 -16.24
N ALA A 287 -35.89 3.68 -16.14
CA ALA A 287 -36.25 4.30 -14.86
C ALA A 287 -37.38 3.56 -14.13
N GLU A 288 -38.37 3.02 -14.85
CA GLU A 288 -39.46 2.21 -14.27
C GLU A 288 -38.97 0.82 -13.80
N LEU A 289 -37.96 0.25 -14.46
CA LEU A 289 -37.32 -1.01 -14.07
C LEU A 289 -36.19 -0.84 -13.04
N GLY A 290 -35.81 0.40 -12.73
CA GLY A 290 -34.77 0.73 -11.75
C GLY A 290 -33.35 0.36 -12.20
N ILE A 291 -33.11 0.29 -13.51
CA ILE A 291 -31.84 -0.12 -14.12
C ILE A 291 -31.15 1.15 -14.67
N SER A 292 -29.89 1.39 -14.30
CA SER A 292 -29.09 2.50 -14.83
C SER A 292 -28.52 2.14 -16.21
N GLU A 293 -28.30 3.15 -17.06
CA GLU A 293 -27.56 2.97 -18.33
C GLU A 293 -26.13 2.41 -18.07
N ASP A 294 -25.57 2.67 -16.89
CA ASP A 294 -24.28 2.12 -16.42
C ASP A 294 -24.33 0.63 -16.02
N ASP A 295 -25.53 0.08 -15.77
CA ASP A 295 -25.72 -1.34 -15.45
C ASP A 295 -25.88 -2.19 -16.72
N MET A 296 -25.95 -1.57 -17.90
CA MET A 296 -26.02 -2.29 -19.16
C MET A 296 -24.63 -2.76 -19.60
N PRO A 297 -24.47 -4.05 -19.97
CA PRO A 297 -23.19 -4.59 -20.38
C PRO A 297 -22.95 -4.22 -21.83
N TRP A 298 -22.31 -3.08 -22.06
CA TRP A 298 -21.64 -2.85 -23.34
C TRP A 298 -20.43 -3.78 -23.48
#